data_AF-A0A976HPW2-F1
#
_entry.id   AF-A0A976HPW2-F1
#
_cell.length_a   1.000
_cell.length_b   1.000
_cell.length_c   1.000
_cell.angle_alpha   90.00
_cell.angle_beta   90.00
_cell.angle_gamma   90.00
#
_symmetry.space_group_name_H-M   'P 1'
#
loop_
_entity.id
_entity.type
_entity.pdbx_description
1 polymer ?
#
loop_
_entity_poly.entity_id
_entity_poly.type
_entity_poly.pdbx_seq_one_letter_code
_entity_poly.pdbx_strand_id
1 'polypeptide(L)' 'MNFLAHIFLSGSDELRVVGNFIGDFVKGQKWREYPEKVQEGILLHRFIDGYTDKHTLVLQSI' A
#
# COMPACT_ATOMS: atom_id res chain seq x y z
N MET A 1 -3.93 0.87 -8.63
CA MET A 1 -3.60 1.78 -7.51
C MET A 1 -4.61 2.91 -7.41
N ASN A 2 -5.32 3.02 -6.27
CA ASN A 2 -6.26 4.11 -5.98
C ASN A 2 -5.62 5.09 -4.98
N PHE A 3 -4.97 6.14 -5.48
CA PHE A 3 -4.16 7.05 -4.66
C PHE A 3 -4.87 7.60 -3.41
N LEU A 4 -6.16 7.94 -3.51
CA LEU A 4 -6.92 8.46 -2.37
C LEU A 4 -7.05 7.42 -1.27
N ALA A 5 -7.39 6.17 -1.61
CA ALA A 5 -7.52 5.08 -0.65
C ALA A 5 -6.18 4.81 0.05
N HIS A 6 -5.07 4.78 -0.69
CA HIS A 6 -3.76 4.51 -0.11
C HIS A 6 -3.29 5.62 0.83
N ILE A 7 -3.51 6.90 0.48
CA ILE A 7 -3.17 8.02 1.38
C ILE A 7 -4.07 8.00 2.61
N PHE A 8 -5.39 7.87 2.42
CA PHE A 8 -6.35 7.91 3.52
C PHE A 8 -6.16 6.77 4.53
N LEU A 9 -5.86 5.56 4.05
CA LEU A 9 -5.65 4.38 4.91
C LEU A 9 -4.24 4.31 5.53
N SER A 10 -3.34 5.23 5.18
CA SER A 10 -1.97 5.26 5.73
C SER A 10 -1.88 5.82 7.15
N GLY A 11 -2.92 6.49 7.65
CA GLY A 11 -2.90 7.13 8.96
C GLY A 11 -2.09 8.42 8.97
N SER A 12 -1.52 8.78 10.13
CA SER A 12 -0.83 10.07 10.35
C SER A 12 0.70 10.01 10.31
N ASP A 13 1.29 8.82 10.12
CA ASP A 13 2.75 8.66 10.05
C ASP A 13 3.24 8.92 8.63
N GLU A 14 4.01 9.99 8.43
CA GLU A 14 4.47 10.42 7.11
C GLU A 14 5.34 9.38 6.41
N LEU A 15 6.18 8.64 7.15
CA LEU A 15 7.02 7.60 6.57
C LEU A 15 6.19 6.40 6.12
N ARG A 16 5.12 6.09 6.86
CA ARG A 16 4.15 5.08 6.44
C ARG A 16 3.37 5.51 5.20
N VAL A 17 2.95 6.77 5.12
CA VAL A 17 2.31 7.35 3.92
C VAL A 17 3.24 7.23 2.72
N VAL A 18 4.51 7.64 2.87
CA VAL A 18 5.52 7.54 1.81
C VAL A 18 5.70 6.08 1.37
N GLY A 19 5.84 5.16 2.32
CA GLY A 19 5.98 3.73 2.01
C GLY A 19 4.78 3.16 1.25
N ASN A 20 3.57 3.54 1.64
CA ASN A 20 2.34 3.11 0.96
C ASN A 20 2.25 3.72 -0.44
N PHE A 21 2.69 4.96 -0.62
CA PHE A 21 2.68 5.62 -1.92
C PHE A 21 3.66 5.00 -2.93
N ILE A 22 4.83 4.55 -2.48
CA ILE A 22 5.88 4.00 -3.36
C ILE A 22 5.80 2.48 -3.55
N GLY A 23 4.80 1.80 -2.98
CA GLY A 23 4.76 0.34 -2.86
C GLY A 23 4.88 -0.41 -4.20
N ASP A 24 4.30 0.13 -5.27
CA ASP A 24 4.38 -0.43 -6.63
C ASP A 24 5.80 -0.44 -7.20
N PHE A 25 6.64 0.52 -6.80
CA PHE A 25 8.01 0.65 -7.29
C PHE A 25 8.98 -0.25 -6.50
N VAL A 26 8.59 -0.74 -5.32
CA VAL A 26 9.42 -1.60 -4.49
C VAL A 26 9.13 -3.07 -4.78
N LYS A 27 9.97 -3.69 -5.62
CA LYS A 27 9.79 -5.08 -6.06
C LYS A 27 10.35 -6.11 -5.07
N GLY A 28 9.68 -7.26 -4.95
CA GLY A 28 10.13 -8.40 -4.17
C GLY A 28 10.33 -8.06 -2.69
N GLN A 29 11.49 -8.45 -2.12
CA GLN A 29 11.84 -8.24 -0.72
C GLN A 29 12.66 -6.97 -0.45
N LYS A 30 12.91 -6.12 -1.45
CA LYS A 30 13.70 -4.87 -1.30
C LYS A 30 13.12 -3.89 -0.28
N TRP A 31 11.85 -4.05 0.08
CA TRP A 31 11.22 -3.26 1.15
C TRP A 31 11.96 -3.38 2.49
N ARG A 32 12.66 -4.49 2.75
CA ARG A 32 13.45 -4.71 3.97
C ARG A 32 14.63 -3.75 4.13
N GLU A 33 15.05 -3.07 3.06
CA GLU A 33 16.16 -2.11 3.06
C GLU A 33 15.73 -0.71 3.54
N TYR A 34 14.43 -0.47 3.74
CA TYR A 34 13.88 0.82 4.15
C TYR A 34 13.71 0.93 5.67
N PRO A 35 13.55 2.14 6.23
CA PRO A 35 13.17 2.32 7.63
C PRO A 35 11.84 1.62 7.97
N GLU A 36 11.70 1.13 9.21
CA GLU A 36 10.56 0.32 9.66
C GLU A 36 9.19 0.89 9.26
N LYS A 37 8.97 2.19 9.43
CA LYS A 37 7.71 2.85 9.04
C LYS A 37 7.44 2.85 7.54
N VAL A 38 8.48 2.98 6.73
CA VAL A 38 8.35 2.85 5.27
C VAL A 38 8.06 1.39 4.89
N GLN A 39 8.65 0.42 5.60
CA GLN A 39 8.34 -1.00 5.41
C GLN A 39 6.86 -1.28 5.67
N GLU A 40 6.33 -0.79 6.80
CA GLU A 40 4.91 -0.89 7.14
C GLU A 40 4.03 -0.32 6.03
N GLY A 41 4.40 0.84 5.49
CA GLY A 41 3.69 1.47 4.37
C GLY A 41 3.69 0.61 3.10
N ILE A 42 4.84 0.08 2.70
CA ILE A 42 4.96 -0.77 1.49
C ILE A 42 4.14 -2.05 1.65
N LEU A 43 4.14 -2.64 2.85
CA LEU A 43 3.33 -3.83 3.14
C LEU A 43 1.83 -3.48 3.15
N LEU A 44 1.45 -2.31 3.67
CA LEU A 44 0.08 -1.82 3.64
C LEU A 44 -0.42 -1.61 2.20
N HIS A 45 0.40 -1.04 1.31
CA HIS A 45 0.08 -0.90 -0.12
C HIS A 45 -0.35 -2.24 -0.72
N ARG A 46 0.49 -3.26 -0.54
CA ARG A 46 0.27 -4.61 -1.09
C ARG A 46 -0.96 -5.27 -0.49
N PHE A 47 -1.24 -5.00 0.79
CA PHE A 47 -2.46 -5.46 1.44
C PHE A 47 -3.71 -4.82 0.84
N ILE A 48 -3.70 -3.49 0.64
CA ILE A 48 -4.83 -2.76 0.05
C ILE A 48 -5.12 -3.28 -1.35
N ASP A 49 -4.12 -3.28 -2.24
CA ASP A 49 -4.27 -3.76 -3.62
C ASP A 49 -4.75 -5.22 -3.62
N GLY A 50 -4.10 -6.08 -2.84
CA GLY A 50 -4.47 -7.50 -2.76
C GLY A 50 -5.88 -7.74 -2.20
N TYR A 51 -6.35 -6.87 -1.31
CA TYR A 51 -7.73 -6.91 -0.80
C TYR A 51 -8.71 -6.46 -1.89
N THR A 52 -8.48 -5.30 -2.51
CA THR A 52 -9.40 -4.73 -3.51
C THR A 52 -9.50 -5.57 -4.76
N ASP A 53 -8.38 -6.14 -5.23
CA ASP A 53 -8.35 -6.96 -6.45
C ASP A 53 -9.10 -8.29 -6.29
N LYS A 54 -9.27 -8.76 -5.05
CA LYS A 54 -9.94 -10.03 -4.73
C LYS A 54 -11.33 -9.85 -4.15
N HIS A 55 -11.71 -8.62 -3.79
CA HIS A 55 -12.98 -8.38 -3.13
C HIS A 55 -14.14 -8.43 -4.12
N THR A 56 -15.10 -9.33 -3.90
CA THR A 56 -16.21 -9.61 -4.83
C THR A 56 -17.01 -8.36 -5.19
N LEU A 57 -17.20 -7.42 -4.25
CA LEU A 57 -17.89 -6.16 -4.53
C LEU A 57 -17.13 -5.24 -5.50
N VAL A 58 -15.79 -5.26 -5.48
CA VAL A 58 -14.97 -4.45 -6.40
C VAL A 58 -15.03 -5.04 -7.80
N LEU A 59 -14.98 -6.37 -7.92
CA LEU A 59 -15.10 -7.08 -9.20
C LEU A 59 -16.47 -6.89 -9.86
N GLN A 60 -17.54 -6.68 -9.09
CA GLN A 60 -18.88 -6.37 -9.58
C GLN A 60 -19.06 -4.90 -10.01
N SER A 61 -18.10 -4.04 -9.71
CA SER A 61 -18.14 -2.61 -10.02
C SER A 61 -17.50 -2.28 -11.38
N ILE A 62 -17.17 -3.30 -12.18
CA ILE A 62 -16.58 -3.21 -13.52
C ILE A 62 -17.65 -3.42 -14.58
#